data_AF-A0A6M0J167-F1
#
_entry.id   AF-A0A6M0J167-F1
#
_cell.length_a   1.000
_cell.length_b   1.000
_cell.length_c   1.000
_cell.angle_alpha   90.00
_cell.angle_beta   90.00
_cell.angle_gamma   90.00
#
_symmetry.space_group_name_H-M   'P 1'
#
loop_
_entity.id
_entity.type
_entity.pdbx_description
1 polymer ?
#
loop_
_entity_poly.entity_id
_entity_poly.type
_entity_poly.pdbx_seq_one_letter_code
_entity_poly.pdbx_strand_id
1 'polypeptide(L)'
;MGLIVVLLIVGLSLALIKLWSSQSRSKVSKPYFSDPKNRKLQKRLLVLLNGDATTAERLLKQQRQRHQGQSDKWYLEKVIYDLERDRRY
;
A
#
# COMPACT_ATOMS: atom_id res chain seq x y z
N MET A 1 17.93 41.35 2.59
CA MET A 1 18.61 40.26 1.85
C MET A 1 18.30 38.86 2.40
N GLY A 2 18.21 38.65 3.72
CA GLY A 2 17.96 37.31 4.29
C GLY A 2 16.54 36.74 4.12
N LEU A 3 15.50 37.58 4.06
CA LEU A 3 14.10 37.12 4.01
C LEU A 3 13.73 36.48 2.65
N ILE A 4 14.34 36.98 1.57
CA ILE A 4 14.14 36.47 0.20
C ILE A 4 14.70 35.04 0.07
N VAL A 5 15.81 34.74 0.73
CA VAL A 5 16.45 33.41 0.69
C VAL A 5 15.59 32.36 1.43
N VAL A 6 14.94 32.74 2.53
CA VAL A 6 14.05 31.84 3.29
C VAL A 6 12.80 31.46 2.48
N LEU A 7 12.22 32.42 1.73
CA LEU A 7 11.06 32.15 0.88
C LEU A 7 11.39 31.20 -0.29
N LEU A 8 12.61 31.26 -0.84
CA LEU A 8 13.05 30.34 -1.89
C LEU A 8 13.22 28.90 -1.39
N ILE A 9 13.73 28.72 -0.16
CA ILE A 9 13.93 27.39 0.44
C ILE A 9 12.59 26.72 0.78
N VAL A 10 11.61 27.49 1.28
CA VAL A 10 10.26 27.00 1.57
C VAL A 10 9.49 26.68 0.29
N GLY A 11 9.65 27.49 -0.77
CA GLY A 11 9.05 27.23 -2.07
C GLY A 11 9.58 25.96 -2.75
N LEU A 12 10.90 25.72 -2.69
CA LEU A 12 11.52 24.51 -3.25
C LEU A 12 11.16 23.22 -2.50
N SER A 13 10.98 23.32 -1.17
CA SER A 13 10.58 22.16 -0.35
C SER A 13 9.12 21.76 -0.60
N LEU A 14 8.21 22.71 -0.81
CA LEU A 14 6.84 22.43 -1.26
C LEU A 14 6.78 21.87 -2.69
N ALA A 15 7.67 22.34 -3.58
CA ALA A 15 7.76 21.85 -4.95
C ALA A 15 8.30 20.41 -5.06
N LEU A 16 9.26 20.02 -4.20
CA LEU A 16 9.80 18.66 -4.13
C LEU A 16 8.78 17.63 -3.61
N ILE A 17 7.89 18.02 -2.69
CA ILE A 17 6.81 17.15 -2.20
C ILE A 17 5.79 16.87 -3.30
N LYS A 18 5.51 17.85 -4.17
CA LYS A 18 4.54 17.72 -5.26
C LYS A 18 4.97 16.73 -6.36
N LEU A 19 6.28 16.50 -6.53
CA LEU A 19 6.80 15.63 -7.60
C LEU A 19 6.68 14.13 -7.27
N TRP A 20 6.44 13.75 -6.02
CA TRP A 20 6.18 12.36 -5.65
C TRP A 20 4.69 12.02 -5.52
N SER A 21 3.79 13.02 -5.60
CA SER A 21 2.37 12.84 -5.29
C SER A 21 1.47 12.63 -6.51
N SER A 22 2.02 12.42 -7.72
CA SER A 22 1.24 12.44 -8.96
C SER A 22 1.46 11.20 -9.82
N GLN A 23 0.96 10.03 -9.38
CA GLN A 23 0.12 9.18 -10.24
C GLN A 23 -0.47 7.98 -9.46
N SER A 24 -1.56 8.17 -8.73
CA SER A 24 -2.49 7.06 -8.52
C SER A 24 -3.88 7.54 -8.87
N ARG A 25 -4.20 7.49 -10.17
CA ARG A 25 -5.57 7.52 -10.67
C ARG A 25 -6.42 6.66 -9.74
N SER A 26 -7.32 7.32 -9.04
CA SER A 26 -8.40 6.74 -8.25
C SER A 26 -9.30 5.90 -9.15
N LYS A 27 -8.86 4.69 -9.48
CA LYS A 27 -9.75 3.61 -9.85
C LYS A 27 -10.29 3.07 -8.55
N VAL A 28 -11.60 3.18 -8.34
CA VAL A 28 -12.35 2.54 -7.25
C VAL A 28 -11.72 1.17 -7.01
N SER A 29 -11.11 1.01 -5.85
CA SER A 29 -10.27 -0.14 -5.61
C SER A 29 -11.12 -1.40 -5.63
N LYS A 30 -10.86 -2.29 -6.57
CA LYS A 30 -11.53 -3.58 -6.62
C LYS A 30 -11.30 -4.33 -5.30
N PRO A 31 -12.29 -5.10 -4.82
CA PRO A 31 -12.11 -5.96 -3.66
C PRO A 31 -10.91 -6.89 -3.90
N TYR A 32 -9.98 -7.00 -2.96
CA TYR A 32 -8.77 -7.81 -3.14
C TYR A 32 -9.06 -9.29 -3.42
N PHE A 33 -10.24 -9.74 -3.00
CA PHE A 33 -10.77 -11.08 -3.19
C PHE A 33 -11.56 -11.28 -4.51
N SER A 34 -11.63 -10.26 -5.37
CA SER A 34 -12.42 -10.32 -6.62
C SER A 34 -11.63 -10.78 -7.84
N ASP A 35 -10.29 -10.68 -7.82
CA ASP A 35 -9.48 -11.08 -8.96
C ASP A 35 -9.28 -12.60 -9.00
N PRO A 36 -9.81 -13.31 -10.02
CA PRO A 36 -9.62 -14.75 -10.15
C PRO A 36 -8.15 -15.15 -10.31
N LYS A 37 -7.29 -14.28 -10.86
CA LYS A 37 -5.87 -14.57 -11.07
C LYS A 37 -5.10 -14.72 -9.76
N ASN A 38 -5.58 -14.08 -8.69
CA ASN A 38 -4.94 -14.06 -7.38
C ASN A 38 -5.57 -15.04 -6.37
N ARG A 39 -6.49 -15.93 -6.81
CA ARG A 39 -7.19 -16.89 -5.94
C ARG A 39 -6.25 -17.72 -5.06
N LYS A 40 -5.10 -18.13 -5.59
CA LYS A 40 -4.11 -18.91 -4.81
C LYS A 40 -3.55 -18.10 -3.64
N LEU A 41 -3.21 -16.82 -3.87
CA LEU A 41 -2.69 -15.93 -2.83
C LEU A 41 -3.78 -15.54 -1.84
N GLN A 42 -4.99 -15.22 -2.32
CA GLN A 42 -6.14 -14.94 -1.47
C GLN A 42 -6.44 -16.10 -0.50
N LYS A 43 -6.49 -17.34 -1.01
CA LYS A 43 -6.67 -18.53 -0.16
C LYS A 43 -5.54 -18.69 0.84
N ARG A 44 -4.28 -18.51 0.42
CA ARG A 44 -3.12 -18.60 1.32
C ARG A 44 -3.19 -17.56 2.43
N LEU A 45 -3.52 -16.32 2.11
CA LEU A 45 -3.71 -15.25 3.09
C LEU A 45 -4.80 -15.60 4.10
N LEU A 46 -5.94 -16.12 3.65
CA LEU A 46 -7.01 -16.55 4.55
C LEU A 46 -6.57 -17.72 5.44
N VAL A 47 -5.85 -18.71 4.90
CA VAL A 47 -5.29 -19.81 5.72
C VAL A 47 -4.33 -19.28 6.79
N LEU A 48 -3.49 -18.31 6.46
CA LEU A 48 -2.61 -17.65 7.43
C LEU A 48 -3.36 -16.82 8.49
N LEU A 49 -4.63 -16.49 8.25
CA LEU A 49 -5.48 -15.75 9.18
C LEU A 49 -6.62 -16.62 9.74
N ASN A 50 -6.51 -17.95 9.64
CA ASN A 50 -7.53 -18.90 10.08
C ASN A 50 -8.94 -18.63 9.50
N GLY A 51 -9.00 -18.08 8.29
CA GLY A 51 -10.25 -17.73 7.60
C GLY A 51 -10.74 -16.30 7.85
N ASP A 52 -10.06 -15.49 8.66
CA ASP A 52 -10.46 -14.12 8.95
C ASP A 52 -10.23 -13.18 7.75
N ALA A 53 -11.27 -13.05 6.92
CA ALA A 53 -11.28 -12.17 5.76
C ALA A 53 -11.30 -10.68 6.13
N THR A 54 -11.89 -10.32 7.27
CA THR A 54 -11.96 -8.92 7.72
C THR A 54 -10.58 -8.42 8.12
N THR A 55 -9.82 -9.22 8.85
CA THR A 55 -8.42 -8.91 9.17
C THR A 55 -7.57 -8.87 7.91
N ALA A 56 -7.77 -9.79 6.97
CA ALA A 56 -7.07 -9.81 5.69
C ALA A 56 -7.28 -8.50 4.91
N GLU A 57 -8.53 -8.04 4.79
CA GLU A 57 -8.86 -6.80 4.10
C GLU A 57 -8.25 -5.57 4.80
N ARG A 58 -8.30 -5.53 6.14
CA ARG A 58 -7.70 -4.46 6.93
C ARG A 58 -6.19 -4.35 6.69
N LEU A 59 -5.48 -5.48 6.69
CA LEU A 59 -4.03 -5.53 6.42
C LEU A 59 -3.71 -5.05 5.01
N LEU A 60 -4.47 -5.50 4.02
CA LEU A 60 -4.29 -5.08 2.63
C LEU A 60 -4.57 -3.57 2.45
N LYS A 61 -5.62 -3.04 3.08
CA LYS A 61 -5.93 -1.61 3.09
C LYS A 61 -4.79 -0.80 3.73
N GLN A 62 -4.25 -1.26 4.84
CA GLN A 62 -3.11 -0.63 5.51
C GLN A 62 -1.87 -0.61 4.60
N GLN A 63 -1.55 -1.71 3.92
CA GLN A 63 -0.41 -1.75 2.99
C GLN A 63 -0.62 -0.84 1.78
N ARG A 64 -1.83 -0.74 1.25
CA ARG A 64 -2.17 0.20 0.15
C ARG A 64 -2.04 1.66 0.55
N GLN A 65 -2.40 2.01 1.79
CA GLN A 65 -2.20 3.36 2.31
C GLN A 65 -0.71 3.72 2.40
N ARG A 66 0.13 2.76 2.80
CA ARG A 66 1.59 2.93 2.95
C ARG A 66 2.33 2.91 1.61
N HIS A 67 1.90 2.07 0.68
CA HIS A 67 2.58 1.82 -0.59
C HIS A 67 1.61 2.01 -1.75
N GLN A 68 1.28 3.26 -2.06
CA GLN A 68 0.31 3.57 -3.11
C GLN A 68 0.84 3.18 -4.50
N GLY A 69 -0.07 2.77 -5.40
CA GLY A 69 0.25 2.50 -6.80
C GLY A 69 0.72 1.07 -7.14
N GLN A 70 0.84 0.18 -6.15
CA GLN A 70 1.19 -1.22 -6.41
C GLN A 70 -0.01 -2.07 -6.88
N SER A 71 0.27 -3.23 -7.48
CA SER A 71 -0.75 -4.17 -7.94
C SER A 71 -1.40 -4.95 -6.78
N ASP A 72 -2.63 -5.44 -6.98
CA ASP A 72 -3.32 -6.26 -5.96
C ASP A 72 -2.54 -7.53 -5.59
N LYS A 73 -1.86 -8.13 -6.58
CA LYS A 73 -0.94 -9.25 -6.36
C LYS A 73 0.19 -8.86 -5.40
N TRP A 74 0.81 -7.71 -5.64
CA TRP A 74 1.92 -7.22 -4.79
C TRP A 74 1.47 -7.03 -3.34
N TYR A 75 0.29 -6.44 -3.10
CA TYR A 75 -0.22 -6.28 -1.73
C TYR A 75 -0.48 -7.64 -1.06
N LEU A 76 -1.05 -8.60 -1.79
CA LEU A 76 -1.28 -9.96 -1.28
C LEU A 76 0.04 -10.65 -0.91
N GLU A 77 1.04 -10.59 -1.80
CA GLU A 77 2.38 -11.15 -1.56
C GLU A 77 3.05 -10.47 -0.37
N LYS A 78 2.94 -9.15 -0.26
CA LYS A 78 3.54 -8.37 0.83
C LYS A 78 2.94 -8.71 2.19
N VAL A 79 1.61 -8.76 2.30
CA VAL A 79 0.93 -9.14 3.55
C VAL A 79 1.27 -10.58 3.94
N ILE A 80 1.26 -11.52 2.99
CA ILE A 80 1.65 -12.91 3.25
C ILE A 80 3.08 -12.99 3.78
N TYR A 81 4.03 -12.30 3.14
CA TYR A 81 5.42 -12.26 3.57
C TYR A 81 5.57 -11.68 4.99
N ASP A 82 4.87 -10.58 5.30
CA ASP A 82 4.93 -9.96 6.63
C ASP A 82 4.37 -10.93 7.70
N LEU A 83 3.24 -11.60 7.43
CA LEU A 83 2.66 -12.59 8.34
C LEU A 83 3.54 -13.83 8.55
N GLU A 84 4.19 -14.31 7.49
CA GLU A 84 5.11 -15.46 7.57
C GLU A 84 6.39 -15.10 8.33
N ARG A 85 6.87 -13.86 8.16
CA ARG A 85 8.02 -13.36 8.92
C ARG A 85 7.69 -13.26 10.40
N ASP A 86 6.54 -12.69 10.75
CA ASP A 86 6.13 -12.49 12.15
C ASP A 86 5.87 -13.81 12.88
N ARG A 87 5.60 -14.92 12.16
CA ARG A 87 5.45 -16.28 12.72
C ARG A 87 6.76 -17.04 12.89
N ARG A 88 7.83 -16.61 12.24
CA ARG A 88 9.15 -17.25 12.33
C ARG A 88 9.99 -16.74 13.50
N TYR A 89 9.54 -15.68 14.16
CA TYR A 89 10.10 -15.13 15.38
C TYR A 89 9.14 -15.38 16.54
#